data_AF-I3PND5-F1
#
_entry.id   AF-I3PND5-F1
#
_cell.length_a   1.000
_cell.length_b   1.000
_cell.length_c   1.000
_cell.angle_alpha   90.00
_cell.angle_beta   90.00
_cell.angle_gamma   90.00
#
_symmetry.space_group_name_H-M   'P 1'
#
loop_
_entity.id
_entity.type
_entity.pdbx_description
1 polymer ?
#
loop_
_entity_poly.entity_id
_entity_poly.type
_entity_poly.pdbx_seq_one_letter_code
_entity_poly.pdbx_strand_id
1 'polypeptide(L)'
;FYVDEVPIRVYKNNEAESVPYPTLQPMGVYSTLWEADNWATRGGLEKIDWSKAPFLAYYKDFDIEGCVVPGPVSCASNPRNWWEGTAYQALSAMEARRYRWVRLNHMIYDYCTDKS
;
A
#
# COMPACT_ATOMS: atom_id res chain seq x y z
N PHE A 1 0.20 -3.08 -3.61
CA PHE A 1 -0.18 -1.66 -3.73
C PHE A 1 -0.41 -1.35 -5.19
N TYR A 2 -1.55 -0.74 -5.49
CA TYR A 2 -1.99 -0.45 -6.86
C TYR A 2 -2.38 1.03 -6.99
N VAL A 3 -2.20 1.58 -8.19
CA VAL A 3 -2.86 2.79 -8.67
C VAL A 3 -3.61 2.37 -9.91
N ASP A 4 -4.93 2.54 -9.91
CA ASP A 4 -5.82 1.87 -10.86
C ASP A 4 -5.51 0.36 -10.93
N GLU A 5 -5.26 -0.19 -12.12
CA GLU A 5 -4.90 -1.59 -12.34
C GLU A 5 -3.37 -1.82 -12.41
N VAL A 6 -2.56 -0.84 -12.00
CA VAL A 6 -1.11 -0.88 -12.14
C VAL A 6 -0.46 -1.16 -10.79
N PRO A 7 0.23 -2.32 -10.62
CA PRO A 7 0.99 -2.58 -9.42
C PRO A 7 2.17 -1.60 -9.31
N ILE A 8 2.26 -0.89 -8.19
CA ILE A 8 3.35 0.07 -7.91
C ILE A 8 4.32 -0.41 -6.83
N ARG A 9 3.90 -1.37 -5.98
CA ARG A 9 4.74 -2.03 -4.97
C ARG A 9 4.16 -3.40 -4.62
N VAL A 10 5.04 -4.39 -4.53
CA VAL A 10 4.77 -5.71 -3.95
C VAL A 10 5.68 -5.89 -2.74
N TYR A 11 5.11 -6.22 -1.60
CA TYR A 11 5.84 -6.64 -0.41
C TYR A 11 5.45 -8.09 -0.17
N LYS A 12 6.38 -9.02 -0.39
CA LYS A 12 6.10 -10.46 -0.30
C LYS A 12 6.20 -10.94 1.13
N ASN A 13 5.46 -11.99 1.46
CA ASN A 13 5.70 -12.72 2.71
C ASN A 13 7.02 -13.50 2.57
N ASN A 14 8.06 -12.96 3.21
CA ASN A 14 9.39 -13.56 3.32
C ASN A 14 9.69 -13.95 4.78
N GLU A 15 8.69 -14.39 5.55
CA GLU A 15 8.89 -14.88 6.93
C GLU A 15 9.88 -16.06 7.00
N ALA A 16 9.96 -16.87 5.94
CA ALA A 16 10.98 -17.92 5.81
C ALA A 16 12.43 -17.37 5.78
N GLU A 17 12.60 -16.10 5.42
CA GLU A 17 13.86 -15.36 5.44
C GLU A 17 13.96 -14.44 6.67
N SER A 18 13.12 -14.65 7.69
CA SER A 18 13.05 -13.83 8.92
C SER A 18 12.62 -12.38 8.71
N VAL A 19 11.94 -12.07 7.60
CA VAL A 19 11.36 -10.74 7.35
C VAL A 19 9.93 -10.70 7.91
N PRO A 20 9.61 -9.80 8.85
CA PRO A 20 8.25 -9.69 9.40
C PRO A 20 7.19 -9.41 8.33
N TYR A 21 6.02 -10.02 8.50
CA TYR A 21 4.87 -9.84 7.62
C TYR A 21 3.56 -9.70 8.44
N PRO A 22 2.61 -8.83 8.04
CA PRO A 22 1.37 -8.62 8.79
C PRO A 22 0.38 -9.79 8.57
N THR A 23 0.55 -10.88 9.32
CA THR A 23 -0.28 -12.09 9.23
C THR A 23 -1.33 -12.21 10.34
N LEU A 24 -1.04 -11.71 11.55
CA LEU A 24 -1.81 -12.04 12.76
C LEU A 24 -2.49 -10.86 13.45
N GLN A 25 -2.16 -9.62 13.08
CA GLN A 25 -2.73 -8.43 13.72
C GLN A 25 -3.82 -7.82 12.83
N PRO A 26 -5.09 -7.81 13.27
CA PRO A 26 -6.15 -7.12 12.55
C PRO A 26 -5.83 -5.64 12.39
N MET A 27 -6.19 -5.07 11.24
CA MET A 27 -5.90 -3.68 10.89
C MET A 27 -7.17 -2.87 10.69
N GLY A 28 -7.13 -1.59 11.09
CA GLY A 28 -8.11 -0.59 10.68
C GLY A 28 -7.68 0.09 9.39
N VAL A 29 -8.66 0.51 8.58
CA VAL A 29 -8.41 1.39 7.43
C VAL A 29 -8.56 2.83 7.90
N TYR A 30 -7.55 3.66 7.64
CA TYR A 30 -7.53 5.07 8.04
C TYR A 30 -7.28 5.96 6.82
N SER A 31 -7.97 7.09 6.78
CA SER A 31 -7.71 8.17 5.83
C SER A 31 -7.71 9.48 6.59
N THR A 32 -6.67 10.31 6.38
CA THR A 32 -6.50 11.58 7.08
C THR A 32 -5.90 12.62 6.13
N LEU A 33 -6.30 13.88 6.31
CA LEU A 33 -5.62 15.03 5.73
C LEU A 33 -5.00 15.80 6.89
N TRP A 34 -3.67 15.92 6.91
CA TRP A 34 -2.93 16.55 7.99
C TRP A 34 -1.67 17.23 7.47
N GLU A 35 -1.07 18.10 8.28
CA GLU A 35 0.11 18.89 7.94
C GLU A 35 1.40 18.19 8.38
N ALA A 36 2.42 18.15 7.51
CA ALA A 36 3.64 17.37 7.71
C ALA A 36 4.90 18.06 7.13
N ASP A 37 5.04 19.36 7.38
CA ASP A 37 6.06 20.27 6.84
C ASP A 37 7.50 19.84 7.12
N ASN A 38 7.70 19.02 8.16
CA ASN A 38 9.05 18.56 8.51
C ASN A 38 9.63 17.57 7.49
N TRP A 39 8.81 16.98 6.61
CA TRP A 39 9.32 15.96 5.66
C TRP A 39 8.54 15.85 4.34
N ALA A 40 7.28 16.29 4.24
CA ALA A 40 6.40 15.94 3.11
C ALA A 40 6.87 16.46 1.73
N THR A 41 7.23 17.74 1.62
CA THR A 41 7.58 18.36 0.34
C THR A 41 9.06 18.69 0.28
N ARG A 42 9.77 18.11 -0.70
CA ARG A 42 11.24 18.22 -0.88
C ARG A 42 12.02 17.94 0.41
N GLY A 43 11.64 16.89 1.14
CA GLY A 43 12.28 16.53 2.41
C GLY A 43 12.08 17.56 3.53
N GLY A 44 11.02 18.36 3.46
CA GLY A 44 10.66 19.37 4.46
C GLY A 44 11.21 20.78 4.21
N LEU A 45 11.84 21.01 3.04
CA LEU A 45 12.33 22.32 2.63
C LEU A 45 11.21 23.29 2.23
N GLU A 46 10.11 22.78 1.70
CA GLU A 46 8.94 23.57 1.31
C GLU A 46 7.85 23.43 2.38
N LYS A 47 7.44 24.56 2.95
CA LYS A 47 6.44 24.66 4.03
C LYS A 47 5.07 24.98 3.46
N ILE A 48 4.01 24.55 4.16
CA ILE A 48 2.64 24.82 3.78
C ILE A 48 2.36 26.34 3.73
N ASP A 49 1.73 26.80 2.65
CA ASP A 49 1.21 28.16 2.56
C ASP A 49 -0.24 28.20 3.02
N TRP A 50 -0.46 28.54 4.29
CA TRP A 50 -1.80 28.61 4.88
C TRP A 50 -2.72 29.65 4.24
N SER A 51 -2.20 30.61 3.48
CA SER A 51 -3.04 31.53 2.71
C SER A 51 -3.81 30.83 1.57
N LYS A 52 -3.42 29.59 1.22
CA LYS A 52 -4.08 28.75 0.21
C LYS A 52 -5.18 27.84 0.79
N ALA A 53 -5.44 27.91 2.08
CA ALA A 53 -6.51 27.15 2.71
C ALA A 53 -7.90 27.57 2.17
N PRO A 54 -8.89 26.66 2.17
CA PRO A 54 -8.83 25.29 2.69
C PRO A 54 -8.17 24.28 1.74
N PHE A 55 -7.43 23.34 2.31
CA PHE A 55 -6.92 22.17 1.59
C PHE A 55 -7.99 21.08 1.62
N LEU A 56 -8.40 20.59 0.46
CA LEU A 56 -9.55 19.69 0.33
C LEU A 56 -9.10 18.39 -0.34
N ALA A 57 -9.44 17.26 0.29
CA ALA A 57 -9.28 15.92 -0.25
C ALA A 57 -10.66 15.26 -0.34
N TYR A 58 -10.99 14.70 -1.50
CA TYR A 58 -12.29 14.09 -1.77
C TYR A 58 -12.12 12.59 -1.97
N TYR A 59 -12.99 11.82 -1.34
CA TYR A 59 -13.00 10.36 -1.39
C TYR A 59 -14.38 9.88 -1.79
N LYS A 60 -14.42 8.79 -2.55
CA LYS A 60 -15.65 8.10 -2.96
C LYS A 60 -15.34 6.61 -3.13
N ASP A 61 -16.36 5.82 -3.41
CA ASP A 61 -16.23 4.39 -3.72
C ASP A 61 -15.56 3.61 -2.57
N PHE A 62 -16.02 3.85 -1.33
CA PHE A 62 -15.58 3.09 -0.17
C PHE A 62 -16.04 1.64 -0.27
N ASP A 63 -15.12 0.77 -0.62
CA ASP A 63 -15.34 -0.67 -0.70
C ASP A 63 -14.29 -1.41 0.14
N ILE A 64 -14.76 -2.30 1.00
CA ILE A 64 -13.91 -3.07 1.91
C ILE A 64 -14.34 -4.53 1.81
N GLU A 65 -13.59 -5.27 1.00
CA GLU A 65 -13.64 -6.73 0.98
C GLU A 65 -12.52 -7.29 1.85
N GLY A 66 -12.89 -7.92 2.96
CA GLY A 66 -11.93 -8.49 3.89
C GLY A 66 -12.57 -9.33 4.98
N CYS A 67 -11.73 -9.81 5.88
CA CYS A 67 -12.14 -10.65 7.00
C CYS A 67 -12.36 -9.80 8.25
N VAL A 68 -13.63 -9.52 8.57
CA VAL A 68 -14.02 -8.54 9.59
C VAL A 68 -13.86 -9.08 11.01
N VAL A 69 -13.49 -8.20 11.95
CA VAL A 69 -13.41 -8.45 13.41
C VAL A 69 -14.34 -7.43 14.12
N PRO A 70 -15.18 -7.79 15.12
CA PRO A 70 -15.17 -9.02 15.93
C PRO A 70 -15.75 -10.23 15.17
N GLY A 71 -14.88 -11.19 14.92
CA GLY A 71 -15.13 -12.44 14.21
C GLY A 71 -14.35 -13.56 14.89
N PRO A 72 -14.15 -14.73 14.26
CA PRO A 72 -13.26 -15.74 14.81
C PRO A 72 -11.88 -15.13 15.13
N VAL A 73 -11.21 -15.62 16.19
CA VAL A 73 -9.91 -15.11 16.69
C VAL A 73 -8.83 -15.03 15.60
N SER A 74 -9.03 -15.74 14.50
CA SER A 74 -8.21 -15.72 13.30
C SER A 74 -9.10 -15.64 12.07
N CYS A 75 -8.63 -14.95 11.02
CA CYS A 75 -9.22 -15.14 9.71
C CYS A 75 -8.79 -16.51 9.17
N ALA A 76 -9.64 -17.52 9.36
CA ALA A 76 -9.37 -18.83 8.78
C ALA A 76 -9.38 -18.73 7.26
N SER A 77 -8.40 -19.39 6.62
CA SER A 77 -8.36 -19.51 5.15
C SER A 77 -9.70 -20.04 4.64
N ASN A 78 -10.25 -19.35 3.65
CA ASN A 78 -11.52 -19.69 3.05
C ASN A 78 -11.36 -19.68 1.53
N PRO A 79 -11.49 -20.83 0.84
CA PRO A 79 -11.37 -20.92 -0.61
C PRO A 79 -12.36 -20.04 -1.40
N ARG A 80 -13.41 -19.50 -0.75
CA ARG A 80 -14.34 -18.55 -1.36
C ARG A 80 -13.79 -17.12 -1.41
N ASN A 81 -12.76 -16.81 -0.61
CA ASN A 81 -12.07 -15.54 -0.67
C ASN A 81 -11.28 -15.48 -1.97
N TRP A 82 -11.65 -14.57 -2.88
CA TRP A 82 -11.00 -14.48 -4.18
C TRP A 82 -9.50 -14.23 -4.05
N TRP A 83 -9.08 -13.45 -3.04
CA TRP A 83 -7.69 -13.08 -2.80
C TRP A 83 -6.79 -14.24 -2.33
N GLU A 84 -7.37 -15.37 -1.90
CA GLU A 84 -6.63 -16.58 -1.57
C GLU A 84 -6.39 -17.50 -2.78
N GLY A 85 -7.01 -17.19 -3.93
CA GLY A 85 -6.87 -17.96 -5.16
C GLY A 85 -5.44 -17.97 -5.71
N THR A 86 -5.08 -19.03 -6.44
CA THR A 86 -3.73 -19.21 -7.03
C THR A 86 -3.31 -18.05 -7.93
N ALA A 87 -4.26 -17.40 -8.60
CA ALA A 87 -4.03 -16.22 -9.43
C ALA A 87 -3.52 -15.00 -8.64
N TYR A 88 -3.74 -14.96 -7.32
CA TYR A 88 -3.37 -13.83 -6.44
C TYR A 88 -2.13 -14.10 -5.59
N GLN A 89 -1.51 -15.28 -5.73
CA GLN A 89 -0.25 -15.61 -5.04
C GLN A 89 0.97 -14.88 -5.64
N ALA A 90 0.87 -14.43 -6.89
CA ALA A 90 1.90 -13.66 -7.57
C ALA A 90 1.27 -12.76 -8.63
N LEU A 91 1.99 -11.70 -9.01
CA LEU A 91 1.61 -10.90 -10.17
C LEU A 91 1.59 -11.76 -11.44
N SER A 92 0.59 -11.54 -12.27
CA SER A 92 0.58 -12.05 -13.64
C SER A 92 1.78 -11.51 -14.45
N ALA A 93 2.11 -12.15 -15.57
CA ALA A 93 3.19 -11.69 -16.44
C ALA A 93 2.98 -10.25 -16.95
N MET A 94 1.72 -9.85 -17.17
CA MET A 94 1.38 -8.49 -17.60
C MET A 94 1.57 -7.48 -16.46
N GLU A 95 1.06 -7.80 -15.27
CA GLU A 95 1.26 -6.99 -14.07
C GLU A 95 2.75 -6.82 -13.74
N ALA A 96 3.55 -7.88 -13.86
CA ALA A 96 4.98 -7.82 -13.65
C ALA A 96 5.70 -6.87 -14.63
N ARG A 97 5.25 -6.82 -15.90
CA ARG A 97 5.75 -5.85 -16.89
C ARG A 97 5.38 -4.42 -16.52
N ARG A 98 4.13 -4.17 -16.15
CA ARG A 98 3.65 -2.85 -15.69
C ARG A 98 4.41 -2.40 -14.44
N TYR A 99 4.58 -3.30 -13.46
CA TYR A 99 5.36 -3.05 -12.25
C TYR A 99 6.80 -2.65 -12.57
N ARG A 100 7.47 -3.39 -13.46
CA ARG A 100 8.83 -3.06 -13.91
C ARG A 100 8.90 -1.68 -14.57
N TRP A 101 7.93 -1.36 -15.42
CA TRP A 101 7.87 -0.06 -16.08
C TRP A 101 7.71 1.09 -15.06
N VAL A 102 6.85 0.93 -14.05
CA VAL A 102 6.71 1.91 -12.96
C VAL A 102 8.03 2.11 -12.24
N ARG A 103 8.70 1.00 -11.86
CA ARG A 103 10.01 1.07 -11.19
C ARG A 103 11.08 1.78 -12.00
N LEU A 104 11.08 1.62 -13.33
CA LEU A 104 12.09 2.24 -14.20
C LEU A 104 11.82 3.71 -14.50
N ASN A 105 10.55 4.14 -14.58
CA ASN A 105 10.18 5.46 -15.10
C ASN A 105 9.66 6.43 -14.04
N HIS A 106 9.19 5.93 -12.90
CA HIS A 106 8.48 6.74 -11.91
C HIS A 106 9.03 6.62 -10.48
N MET A 107 9.95 5.70 -10.21
CA MET A 107 10.55 5.54 -8.89
C MET A 107 11.60 6.64 -8.66
N ILE A 108 11.36 7.53 -7.68
CA ILE A 108 12.30 8.58 -7.28
C ILE A 108 13.05 8.25 -5.97
N TYR A 109 12.56 7.27 -5.20
CA TYR A 109 13.18 6.81 -3.96
C TYR A 109 12.84 5.33 -3.73
N ASP A 110 13.82 4.52 -3.32
CA ASP A 110 13.61 3.12 -2.95
C ASP A 110 14.56 2.72 -1.81
N TYR A 111 13.97 2.40 -0.65
CA TYR A 111 14.68 1.96 0.54
C TYR A 111 15.50 0.68 0.31
N CYS A 112 15.15 -0.17 -0.66
CA CYS A 112 15.93 -1.37 -0.99
C CYS A 112 17.31 -1.02 -1.59
N THR A 113 17.45 0.16 -2.20
CA THR A 113 18.68 0.59 -2.89
C THR A 113 19.41 1.73 -2.19
N ASP A 114 18.75 2.34 -1.20
CA ASP A 114 19.35 3.34 -0.34
C ASP A 114 20.41 2.69 0.56
N LYS A 115 21.63 3.19 0.51
CA LYS A 115 22.79 2.71 1.29
C LYS A 115 23.25 3.73 2.33
N SER A 116 22.49 4.82 2.47
CA SER A 116 22.80 5.91 3.38
C SER A 116 22.73 5.48 4.84
#